data_AF-A0A1B7NL25-F1
#
_entry.id   AF-A0A1B7NL25-F1
#
_cell.length_a   1.000
_cell.length_b   1.000
_cell.length_c   1.000
_cell.angle_alpha   90.00
_cell.angle_beta   90.00
_cell.angle_gamma   90.00
#
_symmetry.space_group_name_H-M   'P 1'
#
loop_
_entity.id
_entity.type
_entity.pdbx_description
1 polymer ?
#
loop_
_entity_poly.entity_id
_entity_poly.type
_entity_poly.pdbx_seq_one_letter_code
_entity_poly.pdbx_strand_id
1 'polypeptide(L)'
;IATLIAPTGPDSEGPGGSFAAGTIKIPRTPGVRFKSPLRAPSYWEIKPQRFYDNEDLPAYEDLRKRTRLDWIILFDLRLWKKTRTDVRELCLGTVVNVPQFKRILGLRFSALYTALAQLYLIADREPDHSIINLSLQLLTTPSITEEVVERGNFLTNIMAILYTFLTSRQVGEPHDVNPTATLSIDTGSVTNRRLYHFFLDLRYLLLSEHVKSRIRSDRQYLMQFLDLVKLPQGICPNVRAVEAHVEYETEGWIGASILMREVNRLCRLFCESFRTNESEEDDAHIYDAIATAAYSTMINSLGLERLRFHQAEIKDLVRFKSVPYVEFEKDAFQKVTHHRVVEFVVERSSISFHHALHYTLSWLLESGRDMPHDKMRDVLRGTAEMVKSQRLANTPIQSLDPDDILLAMFDFPLRVCAWLAQMKAGMWVRNGLSLRHQMGQYRAVTTREMAYYRDIFLLQTAFVVCDPSRFLASMVDRFGVGDWMRGGYVTRPGYEDAKHVDILEELIHLMIVLVTDRTSLSSVDDEDNAQNSTMARDIAHALCFKPLSFTDLSLRMNERFGESSNFQEVLAEVATFRPPEGMNDTGTFELKPDYLELVDPYCAHYTKNQRDEAENLYKQWMAKKTGKDASSI
;
A
#
# COMPACT_ATOMS: atom_id res chain seq x y z
N ILE A 1 -51.52 -22.82 6.66
CA ILE A 1 -51.16 -24.22 6.38
C ILE A 1 -49.62 -24.28 6.47
N ALA A 2 -49.03 -24.18 7.66
CA ALA A 2 -48.83 -25.25 8.65
C ALA A 2 -48.09 -26.46 8.06
N THR A 3 -46.76 -26.39 8.05
CA THR A 3 -45.89 -27.57 8.13
C THR A 3 -44.61 -27.15 8.85
N LEU A 4 -44.59 -27.43 10.16
CA LEU A 4 -43.41 -27.45 11.00
C LEU A 4 -42.44 -28.51 10.44
N ILE A 5 -41.28 -28.07 9.97
CA ILE A 5 -40.10 -28.93 9.88
C ILE A 5 -39.10 -28.38 10.89
N ALA A 6 -39.12 -28.94 12.09
CA ALA A 6 -38.00 -28.83 13.02
C ALA A 6 -36.82 -29.61 12.42
N PRO A 7 -35.60 -29.05 12.33
CA PRO A 7 -34.42 -29.86 12.13
C PRO A 7 -34.02 -30.48 13.47
N THR A 8 -33.87 -31.79 13.43
CA THR A 8 -33.35 -32.67 14.49
C THR A 8 -31.95 -32.24 14.95
N GLY A 9 -31.65 -32.51 16.22
CA GLY A 9 -30.29 -32.44 16.79
C GLY A 9 -29.33 -33.44 16.12
N PRO A 10 -28.03 -33.41 16.46
CA PRO A 10 -26.98 -33.89 15.57
C PRO A 10 -26.98 -35.41 15.46
N ASP A 11 -27.19 -35.90 14.25
CA ASP A 11 -26.82 -37.26 13.87
C ASP A 11 -25.30 -37.37 13.77
N SER A 12 -24.79 -38.46 14.31
CA SER A 12 -23.38 -38.86 14.31
C SER A 12 -22.84 -39.11 12.91
N GLU A 13 -21.80 -38.39 12.49
CA GLU A 13 -21.03 -38.68 11.27
C GLU A 13 -19.81 -39.59 11.57
N GLY A 14 -19.61 -40.59 10.72
CA GLY A 14 -18.58 -41.63 10.82
C GLY A 14 -17.15 -41.18 10.46
N PRO A 15 -16.17 -42.11 10.51
CA PRO A 15 -14.75 -41.77 10.46
C PRO A 15 -14.26 -41.66 9.01
N GLY A 16 -13.94 -40.44 8.58
CA GLY A 16 -13.31 -40.18 7.29
C GLY A 16 -12.71 -38.78 7.27
N GLY A 17 -11.39 -38.69 7.23
CA GLY A 17 -10.64 -37.44 7.32
C GLY A 17 -11.00 -36.43 6.23
N SER A 18 -11.56 -35.30 6.65
CA SER A 18 -11.49 -34.01 5.98
C SER A 18 -11.74 -32.92 7.04
N PHE A 19 -10.81 -31.98 7.18
CA PHE A 19 -10.89 -30.87 8.14
C PHE A 19 -11.90 -29.77 7.73
N ALA A 20 -12.86 -30.06 6.85
CA ALA A 20 -14.03 -29.23 6.59
C ALA A 20 -15.15 -29.75 7.50
N ALA A 21 -15.39 -29.14 8.65
CA ALA A 21 -16.46 -28.16 8.76
C ALA A 21 -17.74 -28.66 8.07
N GLY A 22 -18.75 -29.03 8.86
CA GLY A 22 -20.14 -28.94 8.40
C GLY A 22 -20.33 -27.52 7.87
N THR A 23 -20.25 -27.39 6.54
CA THR A 23 -20.37 -26.13 5.83
C THR A 23 -21.79 -25.67 6.08
N ILE A 24 -21.93 -24.61 6.88
CA ILE A 24 -23.23 -23.98 7.05
C ILE A 24 -23.59 -23.47 5.66
N LYS A 25 -24.62 -24.07 5.05
CA LYS A 25 -25.11 -23.65 3.74
C LYS A 25 -25.75 -22.27 3.91
N ILE A 26 -24.95 -21.23 3.73
CA ILE A 26 -25.41 -19.84 3.68
C ILE A 26 -25.85 -19.56 2.23
N PRO A 27 -27.05 -18.98 2.02
CA PRO A 27 -27.52 -18.61 0.68
C PRO A 27 -26.51 -17.70 -0.03
N ARG A 28 -26.14 -18.07 -1.26
CA ARG A 28 -25.25 -17.26 -2.11
C ARG A 28 -25.96 -16.02 -2.63
N THR A 29 -25.21 -14.98 -2.99
CA THR A 29 -25.79 -13.78 -3.61
C THR A 29 -26.47 -14.14 -4.94
N PRO A 30 -27.76 -13.81 -5.13
CA PRO A 30 -28.47 -14.09 -6.38
C PRO A 30 -27.81 -13.40 -7.59
N GLY A 31 -27.77 -14.08 -8.74
CA GLY A 31 -27.38 -13.49 -10.03
C GLY A 31 -25.92 -13.67 -10.45
N VAL A 32 -25.04 -14.24 -9.61
CA VAL A 32 -23.63 -14.49 -9.96
C VAL A 32 -23.45 -15.91 -10.51
N ARG A 33 -23.15 -16.04 -11.82
CA ARG A 33 -22.80 -17.34 -12.43
C ARG A 33 -21.34 -17.68 -12.14
N PHE A 34 -21.11 -18.78 -11.44
CA PHE A 34 -19.77 -19.31 -11.18
C PHE A 34 -19.26 -20.12 -12.38
N LYS A 35 -18.04 -19.82 -12.83
CA LYS A 35 -17.20 -20.84 -13.46
C LYS A 35 -16.59 -21.67 -12.33
N SER A 36 -16.52 -22.99 -12.49
CA SER A 36 -15.85 -23.87 -11.52
C SER A 36 -14.47 -23.29 -11.21
N PRO A 37 -14.11 -23.08 -9.93
CA PRO A 37 -12.81 -22.49 -9.60
C PRO A 37 -11.71 -23.40 -10.13
N LEU A 38 -10.71 -22.79 -10.77
CA LEU A 38 -9.42 -23.45 -10.90
C LEU A 38 -8.92 -23.76 -9.49
N ARG A 39 -8.20 -24.87 -9.33
CA ARG A 39 -7.64 -25.25 -8.03
C ARG A 39 -6.79 -24.09 -7.48
N ALA A 40 -7.00 -23.76 -6.21
CA ALA A 40 -6.20 -22.75 -5.54
C ALA A 40 -4.71 -23.09 -5.62
N PRO A 41 -3.82 -22.08 -5.70
CA PRO A 41 -2.39 -22.33 -5.61
C PRO A 41 -2.04 -23.06 -4.31
N SER A 42 -1.07 -23.97 -4.35
CA SER A 42 -0.74 -24.84 -3.21
C SER A 42 -0.42 -24.05 -1.94
N TYR A 43 0.20 -22.87 -2.06
CA TYR A 43 0.52 -22.01 -0.92
C TYR A 43 -0.70 -21.41 -0.20
N TRP A 44 -1.90 -21.46 -0.78
CA TRP A 44 -3.15 -21.15 -0.07
C TRP A 44 -3.71 -22.34 0.74
N GLU A 45 -3.29 -23.57 0.40
CA GLU A 45 -3.77 -24.80 1.05
C GLU A 45 -2.87 -25.24 2.23
N ILE A 46 -1.66 -24.68 2.34
CA ILE A 46 -0.75 -25.00 3.45
C ILE A 46 -1.32 -24.45 4.76
N LYS A 47 -1.20 -25.25 5.83
CA LYS A 47 -1.66 -24.92 7.18
C LYS A 47 -0.48 -25.00 8.15
N PRO A 48 -0.47 -24.19 9.23
CA PRO A 48 0.56 -24.28 10.25
C PRO A 48 0.60 -25.66 10.90
N GLN A 49 1.76 -26.04 11.46
CA GLN A 49 1.95 -27.37 12.03
C GLN A 49 0.94 -27.66 13.15
N ARG A 50 0.70 -26.68 14.04
CA ARG A 50 -0.22 -26.80 15.17
C ARG A 50 -1.69 -26.86 14.78
N PHE A 51 -2.02 -26.62 13.52
CA PHE A 51 -3.37 -26.86 12.99
C PHE A 51 -3.75 -28.34 13.08
N TYR A 52 -2.76 -29.23 12.99
CA TYR A 52 -2.95 -30.68 13.04
C TYR A 52 -2.81 -31.27 14.45
N ASP A 53 -2.66 -30.43 15.48
CA ASP A 53 -2.61 -30.86 16.88
C ASP A 53 -3.95 -31.53 17.23
N ASN A 54 -3.92 -32.88 17.30
CA ASN A 54 -5.11 -33.73 17.47
C ASN A 54 -5.10 -34.52 18.79
N GLU A 55 -4.12 -34.29 19.67
CA GLU A 55 -3.99 -34.99 20.96
C GLU A 55 -5.22 -34.76 21.84
N ASP A 56 -5.86 -35.82 22.34
CA ASP A 56 -7.09 -35.86 23.19
C ASP A 56 -7.60 -34.50 23.73
N LEU A 57 -8.10 -33.66 22.81
CA LEU A 57 -8.52 -32.31 23.15
C LEU A 57 -9.88 -32.36 23.85
N PRO A 58 -10.10 -31.56 24.91
CA PRO A 58 -11.42 -31.41 25.48
C PRO A 58 -12.38 -30.81 24.44
N ALA A 59 -13.67 -31.15 24.52
CA ALA A 59 -14.66 -30.77 23.50
C ALA A 59 -14.77 -29.26 23.23
N TYR A 60 -14.41 -28.42 24.19
CA TYR A 60 -14.40 -26.96 24.05
C TYR A 60 -13.17 -26.43 23.29
N GLU A 61 -12.09 -27.21 23.13
CA GLU A 61 -10.94 -26.88 22.28
C GLU A 61 -10.93 -27.65 20.95
N ASP A 62 -11.64 -28.77 20.87
CA ASP A 62 -11.74 -29.57 19.65
C ASP A 62 -12.60 -28.89 18.58
N LEU A 63 -11.95 -28.20 17.62
CA LEU A 63 -12.58 -27.48 16.50
C LEU A 63 -13.46 -28.35 15.59
N ARG A 64 -13.32 -29.68 15.65
CA ARG A 64 -14.12 -30.64 14.86
C ARG A 64 -15.52 -30.84 15.45
N LYS A 65 -15.66 -30.62 16.77
CA LYS A 65 -16.94 -30.73 17.48
C LYS A 65 -17.56 -29.36 17.58
N ARG A 66 -18.88 -29.22 17.46
CA ARG A 66 -19.58 -27.95 17.71
C ARG A 66 -20.01 -27.83 19.17
N THR A 67 -19.85 -26.65 19.76
CA THR A 67 -20.29 -26.34 21.13
C THR A 67 -21.56 -25.48 21.13
N ARG A 68 -22.20 -25.32 22.30
CA ARG A 68 -23.33 -24.38 22.45
C ARG A 68 -22.90 -22.94 22.14
N LEU A 69 -21.67 -22.57 22.49
CA LEU A 69 -21.12 -21.25 22.22
C LEU A 69 -21.05 -20.98 20.71
N ASP A 70 -20.61 -21.97 19.92
CA ASP A 70 -20.57 -21.83 18.47
C ASP A 70 -21.97 -21.56 17.88
N TRP A 71 -22.98 -22.28 18.36
CA TRP A 71 -24.35 -22.12 17.86
C TRP A 71 -24.92 -20.76 18.21
N ILE A 72 -24.63 -20.23 19.42
CA ILE A 72 -24.99 -18.87 19.80
C ILE A 72 -24.33 -17.85 18.84
N ILE A 73 -23.05 -18.04 18.52
CA ILE A 73 -22.30 -17.19 17.59
C ILE A 73 -22.87 -17.26 16.18
N LEU A 74 -23.11 -18.46 15.66
CA LEU A 74 -23.62 -18.68 14.30
C LEU A 74 -25.08 -18.23 14.11
N PHE A 75 -25.89 -18.31 15.17
CA PHE A 75 -27.28 -17.86 15.13
C PHE A 75 -27.44 -16.37 15.41
N ASP A 76 -26.37 -15.61 15.66
CA ASP A 76 -26.43 -14.16 15.91
C ASP A 76 -27.39 -13.43 14.95
N LEU A 77 -27.24 -13.66 13.64
CA LEU A 77 -28.08 -13.00 12.63
C LEU A 77 -29.57 -13.38 12.71
N ARG A 78 -29.92 -14.52 13.30
CA ARG A 78 -31.30 -14.98 13.48
C ARG A 78 -31.96 -14.40 14.73
N LEU A 79 -31.18 -13.79 15.62
CA LEU A 79 -31.68 -13.23 16.87
C LEU A 79 -32.25 -11.82 16.65
N TRP A 80 -33.20 -11.43 17.50
CA TRP A 80 -33.71 -10.06 17.54
C TRP A 80 -32.61 -9.11 17.98
N LYS A 81 -32.65 -7.87 17.49
CA LYS A 81 -31.68 -6.80 17.79
C LYS A 81 -31.28 -6.70 19.28
N LYS A 82 -32.28 -6.71 20.17
CA LYS A 82 -32.05 -6.65 21.62
C LYS A 82 -31.28 -7.88 22.10
N THR A 83 -31.71 -9.08 21.68
CA THR A 83 -31.01 -10.33 22.01
C THR A 83 -29.58 -10.38 21.47
N ARG A 84 -29.31 -9.86 20.27
CA ARG A 84 -27.92 -9.75 19.73
C ARG A 84 -27.04 -8.89 20.65
N THR A 85 -27.57 -7.74 21.04
CA THR A 85 -26.90 -6.83 21.99
C THR A 85 -26.66 -7.51 23.33
N ASP A 86 -27.70 -8.15 23.89
CA ASP A 86 -27.62 -8.83 25.19
C ASP A 86 -26.66 -10.02 25.17
N VAL A 87 -26.62 -10.80 24.08
CA VAL A 87 -25.65 -11.90 23.89
C VAL A 87 -24.23 -11.36 23.82
N ARG A 88 -24.01 -10.25 23.10
CA ARG A 88 -22.68 -9.62 23.03
C ARG A 88 -22.26 -9.09 24.40
N GLU A 89 -23.14 -8.41 25.13
CA GLU A 89 -22.88 -7.95 26.50
C GLU A 89 -22.61 -9.11 27.46
N LEU A 90 -23.36 -10.21 27.34
CA LEU A 90 -23.12 -11.43 28.11
C LEU A 90 -21.74 -12.03 27.80
N CYS A 91 -21.37 -12.15 26.52
CA CYS A 91 -20.05 -12.64 26.10
C CYS A 91 -18.93 -11.74 26.64
N LEU A 92 -19.10 -10.41 26.57
CA LEU A 92 -18.14 -9.45 27.11
C LEU A 92 -18.02 -9.60 28.64
N GLY A 93 -19.15 -9.65 29.35
CA GLY A 93 -19.20 -9.72 30.80
C GLY A 93 -18.68 -11.02 31.40
N THR A 94 -18.84 -12.15 30.70
CA THR A 94 -18.55 -13.49 31.24
C THR A 94 -17.36 -14.19 30.56
N VAL A 95 -17.33 -14.23 29.23
CA VAL A 95 -16.35 -15.03 28.46
C VAL A 95 -15.08 -14.23 28.22
N VAL A 96 -15.20 -12.98 27.80
CA VAL A 96 -14.05 -12.13 27.45
C VAL A 96 -13.29 -11.66 28.69
N ASN A 97 -13.97 -11.46 29.82
CA ASN A 97 -13.33 -11.03 31.07
C ASN A 97 -12.47 -12.12 31.75
N VAL A 98 -12.68 -13.40 31.42
CA VAL A 98 -11.92 -14.51 32.00
C VAL A 98 -10.86 -14.96 30.99
N PRO A 99 -9.55 -14.82 31.26
CA PRO A 99 -8.49 -15.08 30.26
C PRO A 99 -8.58 -16.45 29.61
N GLN A 100 -8.86 -17.50 30.39
CA GLN A 100 -9.01 -18.86 29.87
C GLN A 100 -10.18 -18.99 28.87
N PHE A 101 -11.33 -18.41 29.18
CA PHE A 101 -12.51 -18.47 28.31
C PHE A 101 -12.37 -17.54 27.12
N LYS A 102 -11.71 -16.39 27.27
CA LYS A 102 -11.35 -15.49 26.19
C LYS A 102 -10.47 -16.18 25.16
N ARG A 103 -9.46 -16.92 25.62
CA ARG A 103 -8.59 -17.76 24.79
C ARG A 103 -9.38 -18.80 24.00
N ILE A 104 -10.22 -19.58 24.69
CA ILE A 104 -11.07 -20.61 24.04
C ILE A 104 -12.02 -19.94 23.02
N LEU A 105 -12.67 -18.83 23.39
CA LEU A 105 -13.52 -18.08 22.47
C LEU A 105 -12.74 -17.64 21.23
N GLY A 106 -11.51 -17.13 21.38
CA GLY A 106 -10.63 -16.76 20.27
C GLY A 106 -10.44 -17.91 19.27
N LEU A 107 -10.05 -19.08 19.77
CA LEU A 107 -9.84 -20.28 18.96
C LEU A 107 -11.13 -20.74 18.25
N ARG A 108 -12.27 -20.73 18.95
CA ARG A 108 -13.57 -21.11 18.36
C ARG A 108 -14.04 -20.07 17.33
N PHE A 109 -13.83 -18.81 17.63
CA PHE A 109 -14.19 -17.68 16.78
C PHE A 109 -13.43 -17.74 15.45
N SER A 110 -12.12 -18.01 15.46
CA SER A 110 -11.33 -18.14 14.24
C SER A 110 -11.83 -19.27 13.31
N ALA A 111 -12.27 -20.39 13.88
CA ALA A 111 -12.84 -21.52 13.13
C ALA A 111 -14.24 -21.24 12.54
N LEU A 112 -14.97 -20.26 13.07
CA LEU A 112 -16.29 -19.85 12.59
C LEU A 112 -16.24 -18.59 11.72
N TYR A 113 -15.08 -17.95 11.65
CA TYR A 113 -14.96 -16.59 11.14
C TYR A 113 -15.33 -16.46 9.66
N THR A 114 -14.96 -17.42 8.81
CA THR A 114 -15.36 -17.39 7.39
C THR A 114 -16.90 -17.40 7.23
N ALA A 115 -17.60 -18.21 8.01
CA ALA A 115 -19.07 -18.25 7.99
C ALA A 115 -19.68 -16.95 8.54
N LEU A 116 -19.12 -16.41 9.63
CA LEU A 116 -19.54 -15.11 10.18
C LEU A 116 -19.31 -13.97 9.20
N ALA A 117 -18.18 -13.97 8.50
CA ALA A 117 -17.83 -12.99 7.50
C ALA A 117 -18.85 -13.01 6.34
N GLN A 118 -19.25 -14.20 5.89
CA GLN A 118 -20.28 -14.35 4.87
C GLN A 118 -21.63 -13.77 5.32
N LEU A 119 -22.05 -14.08 6.55
CA LEU A 119 -23.29 -13.54 7.12
C LEU A 119 -23.23 -12.01 7.26
N TYR A 120 -22.11 -11.48 7.74
CA TYR A 120 -21.89 -10.05 7.98
C TYR A 120 -21.84 -9.23 6.68
N LEU A 121 -21.11 -9.71 5.66
CA LEU A 121 -20.91 -8.99 4.41
C LEU A 121 -22.13 -9.02 3.50
N ILE A 122 -22.89 -10.12 3.51
CA ILE A 122 -23.97 -10.38 2.55
C ILE A 122 -25.36 -10.21 3.17
N ALA A 123 -25.60 -10.81 4.33
CA ALA A 123 -26.97 -11.01 4.84
C ALA A 123 -27.37 -10.01 5.93
N ASP A 124 -26.42 -9.52 6.73
CA ASP A 124 -26.74 -8.67 7.88
C ASP A 124 -27.29 -7.31 7.46
N ARG A 125 -28.34 -6.84 8.14
CA ARG A 125 -28.93 -5.50 7.91
C ARG A 125 -28.61 -4.53 9.05
N GLU A 126 -28.08 -5.03 10.16
CA GLU A 126 -27.73 -4.27 11.35
C GLU A 126 -26.32 -4.64 11.84
N PRO A 127 -25.27 -4.36 11.05
CA PRO A 127 -23.90 -4.84 11.31
C PRO A 127 -23.31 -4.33 12.63
N ASP A 128 -23.77 -3.19 13.15
CA ASP A 128 -23.29 -2.61 14.42
C ASP A 128 -23.59 -3.50 15.64
N HIS A 129 -24.59 -4.39 15.50
CA HIS A 129 -24.99 -5.36 16.52
C HIS A 129 -24.42 -6.76 16.28
N SER A 130 -23.59 -6.93 15.25
CA SER A 130 -23.03 -8.24 14.92
C SER A 130 -22.03 -8.72 15.96
N ILE A 131 -22.10 -10.01 16.28
CA ILE A 131 -21.16 -10.68 17.16
C ILE A 131 -19.73 -10.71 16.59
N ILE A 132 -19.57 -10.51 15.27
CA ILE A 132 -18.24 -10.44 14.64
C ILE A 132 -17.41 -9.27 15.20
N ASN A 133 -18.06 -8.22 15.69
CA ASN A 133 -17.41 -7.08 16.33
C ASN A 133 -16.67 -7.44 17.64
N LEU A 134 -16.79 -8.69 18.13
CA LEU A 134 -15.95 -9.22 19.20
C LEU A 134 -14.49 -9.49 18.76
N SER A 135 -14.20 -9.45 17.46
CA SER A 135 -12.86 -9.67 16.92
C SER A 135 -11.82 -8.75 17.56
N LEU A 136 -12.13 -7.47 17.73
CA LEU A 136 -11.25 -6.48 18.34
C LEU A 136 -10.74 -6.91 19.72
N GLN A 137 -11.62 -7.44 20.57
CA GLN A 137 -11.26 -7.86 21.92
C GLN A 137 -10.34 -9.09 21.90
N LEU A 138 -10.41 -9.91 20.86
CA LEU A 138 -9.65 -11.15 20.72
C LEU A 138 -8.28 -10.88 20.06
N LEU A 139 -8.26 -10.17 18.94
CA LEU A 139 -7.08 -9.96 18.09
C LEU A 139 -6.09 -8.92 18.64
N THR A 140 -6.48 -8.18 19.68
CA THR A 140 -5.60 -7.27 20.42
C THR A 140 -4.83 -7.95 21.55
N THR A 141 -5.08 -9.25 21.81
CA THR A 141 -4.39 -10.02 22.86
C THR A 141 -3.31 -10.91 22.23
N PRO A 142 -2.01 -10.64 22.43
CA PRO A 142 -0.93 -11.33 21.70
C PRO A 142 -0.98 -12.86 21.79
N SER A 143 -1.22 -13.42 22.99
CA SER A 143 -1.29 -14.88 23.18
C SER A 143 -2.47 -15.54 22.48
N ILE A 144 -3.59 -14.82 22.30
CA ILE A 144 -4.74 -15.32 21.54
C ILE A 144 -4.44 -15.23 20.05
N THR A 145 -3.83 -14.12 19.61
CA THR A 145 -3.41 -13.92 18.22
C THR A 145 -2.46 -15.02 17.73
N GLU A 146 -1.46 -15.36 18.53
CA GLU A 146 -0.57 -16.51 18.27
C GLU A 146 -1.39 -17.80 18.08
N GLU A 147 -2.28 -18.11 19.02
CA GLU A 147 -3.03 -19.35 19.00
C GLU A 147 -3.99 -19.45 17.80
N VAL A 148 -4.71 -18.38 17.46
CA VAL A 148 -5.63 -18.40 16.33
C VAL A 148 -4.90 -18.51 14.99
N VAL A 149 -3.68 -17.96 14.89
CA VAL A 149 -2.86 -18.12 13.69
C VAL A 149 -2.36 -19.56 13.58
N GLU A 150 -1.75 -20.10 14.64
CA GLU A 150 -1.14 -21.44 14.65
C GLU A 150 -2.17 -22.58 14.56
N ARG A 151 -3.24 -22.54 15.34
CA ARG A 151 -4.24 -23.62 15.40
C ARG A 151 -5.45 -23.38 14.50
N GLY A 152 -5.77 -22.12 14.21
CA GLY A 152 -6.95 -21.72 13.44
C GLY A 152 -6.69 -21.38 11.97
N ASN A 153 -5.43 -21.34 11.52
CA ASN A 153 -5.04 -20.86 10.18
C ASN A 153 -5.58 -19.45 9.87
N PHE A 154 -5.73 -18.62 10.90
CA PHE A 154 -6.59 -17.45 10.84
C PHE A 154 -6.07 -16.35 9.90
N LEU A 155 -4.75 -16.17 9.83
CA LEU A 155 -4.10 -15.20 8.92
C LEU A 155 -4.43 -15.50 7.45
N THR A 156 -4.30 -16.77 7.02
CA THR A 156 -4.66 -17.20 5.67
C THR A 156 -6.17 -17.10 5.43
N ASN A 157 -7.01 -17.44 6.40
CA ASN A 157 -8.46 -17.33 6.26
C ASN A 157 -8.91 -15.87 6.05
N ILE A 158 -8.38 -14.90 6.80
CA ILE A 158 -8.71 -13.47 6.59
C ILE A 158 -8.25 -12.99 5.20
N MET A 159 -7.04 -13.34 4.76
CA MET A 159 -6.57 -12.98 3.42
C MET A 159 -7.44 -13.61 2.32
N ALA A 160 -7.90 -14.86 2.53
CA ALA A 160 -8.81 -15.52 1.61
C ALA A 160 -10.17 -14.80 1.56
N ILE A 161 -10.75 -14.45 2.71
CA ILE A 161 -12.01 -13.68 2.79
C ILE A 161 -11.90 -12.36 2.00
N LEU A 162 -10.81 -11.60 2.21
CA LEU A 162 -10.55 -10.37 1.49
C LEU A 162 -10.42 -10.62 -0.02
N TYR A 163 -9.62 -11.61 -0.42
CA TYR A 163 -9.39 -11.96 -1.83
C TYR A 163 -10.67 -12.39 -2.54
N THR A 164 -11.41 -13.36 -1.98
CA THR A 164 -12.62 -13.89 -2.62
C THR A 164 -13.72 -12.83 -2.68
N PHE A 165 -13.84 -11.98 -1.65
CA PHE A 165 -14.86 -10.95 -1.64
C PHE A 165 -14.57 -9.84 -2.67
N LEU A 166 -13.30 -9.42 -2.79
CA LEU A 166 -12.87 -8.44 -3.79
C LEU A 166 -13.02 -8.95 -5.24
N THR A 167 -12.90 -10.27 -5.44
CA THR A 167 -12.93 -10.87 -6.78
C THR A 167 -14.31 -11.37 -7.21
N SER A 168 -15.12 -11.88 -6.28
CA SER A 168 -16.38 -12.56 -6.59
C SER A 168 -17.59 -12.01 -5.82
N ARG A 169 -17.38 -11.06 -4.90
CA ARG A 169 -18.39 -10.58 -3.95
C ARG A 169 -18.99 -11.71 -3.10
N GLN A 170 -18.29 -12.83 -2.98
CA GLN A 170 -18.59 -13.92 -2.05
C GLN A 170 -17.44 -14.11 -1.08
N VAL A 171 -17.78 -14.54 0.12
CA VAL A 171 -16.79 -15.02 1.08
C VAL A 171 -16.53 -16.49 0.78
N GLY A 172 -15.26 -16.85 0.66
CA GLY A 172 -14.79 -18.22 0.42
C GLY A 172 -13.63 -18.55 1.35
N GLU A 173 -13.33 -19.84 1.40
CA GLU A 173 -12.20 -20.39 2.15
C GLU A 173 -10.91 -20.35 1.30
N PRO A 174 -9.72 -20.66 1.86
CA PRO A 174 -8.47 -20.62 1.10
C PRO A 174 -8.45 -21.48 -0.17
N HIS A 175 -9.20 -22.58 -0.21
CA HIS A 175 -9.32 -23.45 -1.40
C HIS A 175 -10.24 -22.87 -2.50
N ASP A 176 -11.03 -21.83 -2.20
CA ASP A 176 -11.88 -21.13 -3.16
C ASP A 176 -11.13 -20.02 -3.92
N VAL A 177 -9.88 -19.74 -3.54
CA VAL A 177 -9.06 -18.69 -4.16
C VAL A 177 -8.75 -19.05 -5.61
N ASN A 178 -9.31 -18.26 -6.53
CA ASN A 178 -9.04 -18.41 -7.95
C ASN A 178 -7.87 -17.51 -8.38
N PRO A 179 -6.72 -18.07 -8.82
CA PRO A 179 -5.54 -17.29 -9.17
C PRO A 179 -5.67 -16.49 -10.45
N THR A 180 -6.72 -16.70 -11.27
CA THR A 180 -6.97 -15.90 -12.48
C THR A 180 -8.01 -14.82 -12.27
N ALA A 181 -8.60 -14.72 -11.07
CA ALA A 181 -9.63 -13.74 -10.79
C ALA A 181 -9.06 -12.31 -10.76
N THR A 182 -9.92 -11.33 -10.99
CA THR A 182 -9.60 -9.89 -10.99
C THR A 182 -10.54 -9.15 -10.06
N LEU A 183 -10.15 -7.93 -9.67
CA LEU A 183 -10.97 -7.06 -8.84
C LEU A 183 -12.32 -6.77 -9.51
N SER A 184 -13.42 -6.89 -8.77
CA SER A 184 -14.77 -6.69 -9.30
C SER A 184 -15.31 -5.28 -8.97
N ILE A 185 -14.78 -4.25 -9.65
CA ILE A 185 -15.11 -2.84 -9.37
C ILE A 185 -16.61 -2.56 -9.61
N ASP A 186 -17.14 -2.99 -10.75
CA ASP A 186 -18.50 -2.67 -11.20
C ASP A 186 -19.61 -3.39 -10.41
N THR A 187 -19.26 -4.44 -9.66
CA THR A 187 -20.24 -5.19 -8.86
C THR A 187 -20.45 -4.59 -7.47
N GLY A 188 -19.81 -3.45 -7.15
CA GLY A 188 -19.93 -2.80 -5.84
C GLY A 188 -19.21 -3.53 -4.71
N SER A 189 -18.27 -4.43 -5.01
CA SER A 189 -17.41 -5.07 -3.99
C SER A 189 -16.57 -4.03 -3.24
N VAL A 190 -16.01 -3.08 -3.99
CA VAL A 190 -15.12 -2.01 -3.52
C VAL A 190 -15.87 -0.93 -2.71
N THR A 191 -17.17 -0.77 -2.96
CA THR A 191 -18.01 0.23 -2.26
C THR A 191 -18.61 -0.30 -0.95
N ASN A 192 -18.47 -1.59 -0.66
CA ASN A 192 -18.99 -2.17 0.57
C ASN A 192 -18.12 -1.77 1.78
N ARG A 193 -18.55 -0.75 2.52
CA ARG A 193 -17.87 -0.25 3.72
C ARG A 193 -17.64 -1.33 4.80
N ARG A 194 -18.44 -2.40 4.82
CA ARG A 194 -18.28 -3.51 5.77
C ARG A 194 -16.99 -4.29 5.55
N LEU A 195 -16.43 -4.26 4.34
CA LEU A 195 -15.15 -4.89 4.06
C LEU A 195 -14.00 -4.32 4.91
N TYR A 196 -14.11 -3.04 5.31
CA TYR A 196 -13.15 -2.38 6.19
C TYR A 196 -12.92 -3.13 7.52
N HIS A 197 -13.95 -3.81 8.03
CA HIS A 197 -13.84 -4.62 9.25
C HIS A 197 -12.73 -5.68 9.13
N PHE A 198 -12.63 -6.35 7.98
CA PHE A 198 -11.63 -7.39 7.72
C PHE A 198 -10.24 -6.84 7.46
N PHE A 199 -10.15 -5.65 6.84
CA PHE A 199 -8.89 -4.91 6.77
C PHE A 199 -8.38 -4.55 8.16
N LEU A 200 -9.27 -4.09 9.05
CA LEU A 200 -8.93 -3.74 10.42
C LEU A 200 -8.49 -4.97 11.24
N ASP A 201 -9.20 -6.08 11.12
CA ASP A 201 -8.83 -7.34 11.79
C ASP A 201 -7.46 -7.85 11.30
N LEU A 202 -7.18 -7.76 10.00
CA LEU A 202 -5.85 -8.08 9.47
C LEU A 202 -4.77 -7.14 10.02
N ARG A 203 -5.06 -5.83 10.16
CA ARG A 203 -4.12 -4.88 10.78
C ARG A 203 -3.78 -5.30 12.20
N TYR A 204 -4.75 -5.69 13.02
CA TYR A 204 -4.48 -6.14 14.39
C TYR A 204 -3.60 -7.39 14.43
N LEU A 205 -3.78 -8.33 13.50
CA LEU A 205 -2.88 -9.48 13.39
C LEU A 205 -1.44 -9.06 13.08
N LEU A 206 -1.26 -8.15 12.13
CA LEU A 206 0.07 -7.70 11.69
C LEU A 206 0.83 -6.90 12.77
N LEU A 207 0.15 -6.40 13.80
CA LEU A 207 0.79 -5.74 14.95
C LEU A 207 1.41 -6.74 15.93
N SER A 208 1.09 -8.03 15.86
CA SER A 208 1.63 -9.05 16.76
C SER A 208 3.03 -9.50 16.35
N GLU A 209 3.99 -9.47 17.27
CA GLU A 209 5.37 -9.93 17.02
C GLU A 209 5.45 -11.41 16.61
N HIS A 210 4.62 -12.28 17.20
CA HIS A 210 4.53 -13.69 16.77
C HIS A 210 4.15 -13.80 15.28
N VAL A 211 3.14 -13.02 14.86
CA VAL A 211 2.66 -13.03 13.48
C VAL A 211 3.73 -12.49 12.52
N LYS A 212 4.45 -11.43 12.90
CA LYS A 212 5.57 -10.90 12.13
C LYS A 212 6.67 -11.96 11.95
N SER A 213 7.03 -12.68 13.01
CA SER A 213 7.99 -13.80 12.94
C SER A 213 7.52 -14.89 11.97
N ARG A 214 6.26 -15.32 12.05
CA ARG A 214 5.71 -16.31 11.10
C ARG A 214 5.70 -15.80 9.66
N ILE A 215 5.37 -14.54 9.41
CA ILE A 215 5.39 -13.93 8.07
C ILE A 215 6.81 -13.95 7.47
N ARG A 216 7.83 -13.71 8.30
CA ARG A 216 9.23 -13.72 7.88
C ARG A 216 9.71 -15.11 7.49
N SER A 217 9.38 -16.11 8.30
CA SER A 217 9.87 -17.48 8.11
C SER A 217 9.04 -18.29 7.10
N ASP A 218 7.71 -18.12 7.08
CA ASP A 218 6.82 -18.90 6.22
C ASP A 218 6.47 -18.15 4.92
N ARG A 219 7.20 -18.47 3.85
CA ARG A 219 7.03 -17.87 2.50
C ARG A 219 5.59 -17.83 1.97
N GLN A 220 4.73 -18.75 2.41
CA GLN A 220 3.33 -18.80 1.99
C GLN A 220 2.58 -17.50 2.25
N TYR A 221 2.84 -16.82 3.37
CA TYR A 221 2.10 -15.61 3.74
C TYR A 221 2.45 -14.45 2.82
N LEU A 222 3.72 -14.32 2.43
CA LEU A 222 4.14 -13.34 1.43
C LEU A 222 3.46 -13.61 0.07
N MET A 223 3.40 -14.87 -0.37
CA MET A 223 2.74 -15.23 -1.64
C MET A 223 1.23 -14.93 -1.61
N GLN A 224 0.54 -15.27 -0.51
CA GLN A 224 -0.89 -14.96 -0.30
C GLN A 224 -1.13 -13.44 -0.28
N PHE A 225 -0.25 -12.69 0.39
CA PHE A 225 -0.33 -11.24 0.46
C PHE A 225 -0.09 -10.58 -0.91
N LEU A 226 0.89 -11.05 -1.68
CA LEU A 226 1.17 -10.58 -3.04
C LEU A 226 -0.02 -10.83 -3.98
N ASP A 227 -0.72 -11.96 -3.87
CA ASP A 227 -1.95 -12.21 -4.62
C ASP A 227 -3.05 -11.19 -4.29
N LEU A 228 -3.19 -10.81 -3.02
CA LEU A 228 -4.18 -9.83 -2.56
C LEU A 228 -3.86 -8.41 -3.06
N VAL A 229 -2.64 -7.92 -2.86
CA VAL A 229 -2.26 -6.55 -3.24
C VAL A 229 -2.14 -6.38 -4.76
N LYS A 230 -1.99 -7.47 -5.51
CA LYS A 230 -2.00 -7.46 -6.98
C LYS A 230 -3.38 -7.14 -7.57
N LEU A 231 -4.47 -7.43 -6.87
CA LEU A 231 -5.83 -7.16 -7.36
C LEU A 231 -6.09 -5.68 -7.72
N PRO A 232 -5.71 -4.70 -6.87
CA PRO A 232 -5.83 -3.28 -7.20
C PRO A 232 -4.66 -2.68 -8.01
N GLN A 233 -3.69 -3.48 -8.46
CA GLN A 233 -2.56 -2.94 -9.24
C GLN A 233 -3.03 -2.34 -10.57
N GLY A 234 -2.72 -1.05 -10.78
CA GLY A 234 -2.98 -0.30 -12.00
C GLY A 234 -4.46 0.00 -12.28
N ILE A 235 -5.37 -0.16 -11.31
CA ILE A 235 -6.82 0.04 -11.53
C ILE A 235 -7.17 1.51 -11.76
N CYS A 236 -8.40 1.79 -12.23
CA CYS A 236 -8.89 3.14 -12.51
C CYS A 236 -7.90 4.00 -13.34
N PRO A 237 -7.38 3.49 -14.47
CA PRO A 237 -6.39 4.22 -15.21
C PRO A 237 -7.04 5.37 -16.00
N ASN A 238 -6.30 6.46 -16.16
CA ASN A 238 -6.74 7.68 -16.82
C ASN A 238 -6.05 7.82 -18.18
N VAL A 239 -6.77 8.35 -19.16
CA VAL A 239 -6.25 8.70 -20.49
C VAL A 239 -6.56 10.18 -20.73
N ARG A 240 -5.61 10.91 -21.32
CA ARG A 240 -5.74 12.36 -21.52
C ARG A 240 -6.87 12.70 -22.48
N ALA A 241 -7.75 13.62 -22.07
CA ALA A 241 -8.73 14.22 -22.96
C ALA A 241 -8.09 15.38 -23.76
N VAL A 242 -8.08 15.28 -25.10
CA VAL A 242 -7.40 16.26 -25.97
C VAL A 242 -8.38 17.21 -26.66
N GLU A 243 -9.46 16.69 -27.25
CA GLU A 243 -10.40 17.46 -28.06
C GLU A 243 -11.49 18.12 -27.20
N ALA A 244 -12.31 17.30 -26.54
CA ALA A 244 -13.43 17.74 -25.73
C ALA A 244 -13.16 17.56 -24.22
N HIS A 245 -13.90 18.31 -23.39
CA HIS A 245 -13.94 18.07 -21.95
C HIS A 245 -14.71 16.79 -21.66
N VAL A 246 -14.32 16.07 -20.60
CA VAL A 246 -15.11 14.95 -20.10
C VAL A 246 -16.39 15.50 -19.46
N GLU A 247 -17.53 15.23 -20.09
CA GLU A 247 -18.84 15.72 -19.63
C GLU A 247 -19.38 14.93 -18.43
N TYR A 248 -19.06 13.64 -18.34
CA TYR A 248 -19.53 12.75 -17.28
C TYR A 248 -18.36 12.03 -16.62
N GLU A 249 -18.20 12.25 -15.31
CA GLU A 249 -17.18 11.60 -14.50
C GLU A 249 -17.77 10.38 -13.80
N THR A 250 -17.08 9.23 -13.86
CA THR A 250 -17.48 8.04 -13.11
C THR A 250 -17.01 8.13 -11.66
N GLU A 251 -17.88 7.86 -10.68
CA GLU A 251 -17.50 7.86 -9.25
C GLU A 251 -16.74 6.60 -8.80
N GLY A 252 -16.52 5.62 -9.68
CA GLY A 252 -15.87 4.34 -9.34
C GLY A 252 -14.48 4.48 -8.72
N TRP A 253 -13.77 5.57 -9.05
CA TRP A 253 -12.45 5.87 -8.46
C TRP A 253 -12.51 6.13 -6.96
N ILE A 254 -13.63 6.64 -6.41
CA ILE A 254 -13.75 6.92 -4.97
C ILE A 254 -13.66 5.62 -4.17
N GLY A 255 -14.38 4.59 -4.60
CA GLY A 255 -14.29 3.26 -4.00
C GLY A 255 -12.87 2.71 -4.11
N ALA A 256 -12.28 2.77 -5.30
CA ALA A 256 -10.91 2.29 -5.54
C ALA A 256 -9.89 2.99 -4.63
N SER A 257 -9.99 4.31 -4.47
CA SER A 257 -9.15 5.09 -3.56
C SER A 257 -9.31 4.67 -2.09
N ILE A 258 -10.54 4.41 -1.64
CA ILE A 258 -10.77 3.94 -0.25
C ILE A 258 -10.15 2.56 -0.04
N LEU A 259 -10.36 1.64 -0.98
CA LEU A 259 -9.73 0.32 -0.94
C LEU A 259 -8.21 0.44 -0.93
N MET A 260 -7.66 1.25 -1.83
CA MET A 260 -6.22 1.42 -1.98
C MET A 260 -5.58 2.00 -0.72
N ARG A 261 -6.28 2.91 -0.01
CA ARG A 261 -5.81 3.43 1.28
C ARG A 261 -5.60 2.31 2.30
N GLU A 262 -6.54 1.38 2.40
CA GLU A 262 -6.41 0.26 3.34
C GLU A 262 -5.36 -0.76 2.90
N VAL A 263 -5.30 -1.06 1.59
CA VAL A 263 -4.25 -1.93 1.02
C VAL A 263 -2.86 -1.35 1.28
N ASN A 264 -2.66 -0.05 1.06
CA ASN A 264 -1.39 0.62 1.29
C ASN A 264 -0.94 0.59 2.75
N ARG A 265 -1.88 0.74 3.69
CA ARG A 265 -1.59 0.55 5.13
C ARG A 265 -1.17 -0.88 5.44
N LEU A 266 -1.84 -1.87 4.84
CA LEU A 266 -1.42 -3.26 4.98
C LEU A 266 -0.04 -3.50 4.37
N CYS A 267 0.29 -2.91 3.21
CA CYS A 267 1.62 -3.06 2.60
C CYS A 267 2.72 -2.65 3.58
N ARG A 268 2.56 -1.50 4.26
CA ARG A 268 3.51 -1.05 5.27
C ARG A 268 3.59 -2.04 6.44
N LEU A 269 2.47 -2.32 7.12
CA LEU A 269 2.44 -3.19 8.30
C LEU A 269 2.93 -4.62 8.01
N PHE A 270 2.64 -5.15 6.84
CA PHE A 270 3.10 -6.47 6.43
C PHE A 270 4.63 -6.48 6.26
N CYS A 271 5.19 -5.47 5.59
CA CYS A 271 6.63 -5.38 5.32
C CYS A 271 7.45 -5.01 6.56
N GLU A 272 6.84 -4.40 7.57
CA GLU A 272 7.44 -4.18 8.90
C GLU A 272 7.87 -5.51 9.55
N SER A 273 7.26 -6.65 9.18
CA SER A 273 7.67 -7.99 9.64
C SER A 273 9.12 -8.36 9.31
N PHE A 274 9.73 -7.67 8.33
CA PHE A 274 11.09 -7.92 7.85
C PHE A 274 12.12 -6.86 8.28
N ARG A 275 11.80 -5.97 9.23
CA ARG A 275 12.69 -4.88 9.68
C ARG A 275 13.72 -5.25 10.76
N THR A 276 13.83 -6.52 11.14
CA THR A 276 14.70 -6.92 12.26
C THR A 276 16.12 -7.22 11.78
N ASN A 277 17.11 -6.66 12.47
CA ASN A 277 18.54 -6.87 12.22
C ASN A 277 19.19 -7.69 13.34
N GLU A 278 18.56 -8.79 13.78
CA GLU A 278 19.04 -9.58 14.92
C GLU A 278 19.95 -10.75 14.51
N SER A 279 19.86 -11.26 13.28
CA SER A 279 20.60 -12.45 12.82
C SER A 279 20.90 -12.51 11.31
N GLU A 280 21.91 -13.30 10.92
CA GLU A 280 22.19 -13.60 9.49
C GLU A 280 21.02 -14.34 8.80
N GLU A 281 20.18 -15.05 9.56
CA GLU A 281 18.96 -15.69 9.04
C GLU A 281 17.90 -14.63 8.65
N ASP A 282 17.79 -13.54 9.40
CA ASP A 282 16.89 -12.43 9.08
C ASP A 282 17.26 -11.76 7.75
N ASP A 283 18.57 -11.60 7.48
CA ASP A 283 19.09 -11.09 6.21
C ASP A 283 18.66 -11.96 5.02
N ALA A 284 18.73 -13.28 5.15
CA ALA A 284 18.31 -14.19 4.09
C ALA A 284 16.80 -14.07 3.82
N HIS A 285 15.99 -13.92 4.86
CA HIS A 285 14.54 -13.74 4.74
C HIS A 285 14.16 -12.44 4.03
N ILE A 286 14.80 -11.31 4.34
CA ILE A 286 14.53 -10.06 3.64
C ILE A 286 14.97 -10.10 2.17
N TYR A 287 16.10 -10.75 1.86
CA TYR A 287 16.54 -10.90 0.46
C TYR A 287 15.55 -11.73 -0.35
N ASP A 288 15.05 -12.84 0.21
CA ASP A 288 14.04 -13.67 -0.44
C ASP A 288 12.71 -12.92 -0.60
N ALA A 289 12.31 -12.12 0.39
CA ALA A 289 11.11 -11.31 0.32
C ALA A 289 11.19 -10.24 -0.78
N ILE A 290 12.31 -9.51 -0.86
CA ILE A 290 12.58 -8.53 -1.92
C ILE A 290 12.54 -9.21 -3.29
N ALA A 291 13.25 -10.33 -3.46
CA ALA A 291 13.25 -11.09 -4.72
C ALA A 291 11.84 -11.54 -5.12
N THR A 292 11.04 -12.00 -4.17
CA THR A 292 9.69 -12.51 -4.41
C THR A 292 8.70 -11.40 -4.80
N ALA A 293 8.75 -10.26 -4.11
CA ALA A 293 7.95 -9.10 -4.47
C ALA A 293 8.41 -8.53 -5.82
N ALA A 294 9.72 -8.37 -6.04
CA ALA A 294 10.28 -7.90 -7.30
C ALA A 294 9.90 -8.80 -8.47
N TYR A 295 9.91 -10.12 -8.31
CA TYR A 295 9.48 -11.07 -9.35
C TYR A 295 8.03 -10.81 -9.78
N SER A 296 7.11 -10.63 -8.82
CA SER A 296 5.70 -10.31 -9.10
C SER A 296 5.54 -8.95 -9.78
N THR A 297 6.27 -7.93 -9.29
CA THR A 297 6.26 -6.57 -9.84
C THR A 297 6.82 -6.55 -11.27
N MET A 298 7.93 -7.24 -11.55
CA MET A 298 8.50 -7.36 -12.90
C MET A 298 7.51 -8.03 -13.88
N ILE A 299 6.87 -9.14 -13.48
CA ILE A 299 5.85 -9.79 -14.32
C ILE A 299 4.73 -8.81 -14.67
N ASN A 300 4.28 -8.02 -13.69
CA ASN A 300 3.28 -6.98 -13.91
C ASN A 300 3.80 -5.92 -14.88
N SER A 301 4.95 -5.30 -14.60
CA SER A 301 5.53 -4.19 -15.36
C SER A 301 5.89 -4.54 -16.80
N LEU A 302 6.16 -5.81 -17.10
CA LEU A 302 6.38 -6.32 -18.46
C LEU A 302 5.09 -6.52 -19.27
N GLY A 303 3.91 -6.46 -18.63
CA GLY A 303 2.61 -6.67 -19.25
C GLY A 303 2.26 -8.14 -19.52
N LEU A 304 2.89 -9.07 -18.81
CA LEU A 304 2.68 -10.51 -19.00
C LEU A 304 1.27 -10.96 -18.58
N GLU A 305 0.64 -10.26 -17.65
CA GLU A 305 -0.72 -10.55 -17.15
C GLU A 305 -1.79 -9.57 -17.66
N ARG A 306 -1.48 -8.74 -18.66
CA ARG A 306 -2.42 -7.73 -19.21
C ARG A 306 -3.76 -8.31 -19.67
N LEU A 307 -3.75 -9.56 -20.16
CA LEU A 307 -4.98 -10.26 -20.59
C LEU A 307 -5.87 -10.66 -19.42
N ARG A 308 -5.28 -10.88 -18.24
CA ARG A 308 -6.03 -11.09 -17.00
C ARG A 308 -6.58 -9.74 -16.52
N PHE A 309 -5.71 -8.76 -16.31
CA PHE A 309 -6.07 -7.45 -15.76
C PHE A 309 -6.45 -6.41 -16.84
N HIS A 310 -7.42 -6.73 -17.68
CA HIS A 310 -7.86 -5.86 -18.79
C HIS A 310 -8.32 -4.44 -18.35
N GLN A 311 -8.80 -4.32 -17.11
CA GLN A 311 -9.23 -3.04 -16.50
C GLN A 311 -8.07 -2.20 -15.93
N ALA A 312 -6.86 -2.75 -15.83
CA ALA A 312 -5.68 -2.05 -15.33
C ALA A 312 -5.00 -1.21 -16.42
N GLU A 313 -4.06 -0.34 -16.05
CA GLU A 313 -3.39 0.61 -16.96
C GLU A 313 -2.58 -0.05 -18.09
N ILE A 314 -2.05 -1.27 -17.86
CA ILE A 314 -1.16 -1.94 -18.81
C ILE A 314 -1.99 -2.63 -19.89
N LYS A 315 -1.93 -2.09 -21.11
CA LYS A 315 -2.68 -2.62 -22.27
C LYS A 315 -1.84 -3.49 -23.20
N ASP A 316 -0.53 -3.28 -23.24
CA ASP A 316 0.41 -3.93 -24.14
C ASP A 316 1.61 -4.52 -23.39
N LEU A 317 2.37 -5.38 -24.07
CA LEU A 317 3.71 -5.77 -23.60
C LEU A 317 4.62 -4.54 -23.60
N VAL A 318 5.57 -4.50 -22.66
CA VAL A 318 6.57 -3.43 -22.63
C VAL A 318 7.38 -3.40 -23.93
N ARG A 319 7.70 -2.19 -24.37
CA ARG A 319 8.54 -1.93 -25.53
C ARG A 319 9.67 -0.98 -25.15
N PHE A 320 10.73 -1.01 -25.94
CA PHE A 320 11.90 -0.17 -25.74
C PHE A 320 12.28 0.50 -27.05
N LYS A 321 12.79 1.72 -26.94
CA LYS A 321 13.32 2.51 -28.04
C LYS A 321 14.71 3.03 -27.70
N SER A 322 15.51 3.30 -28.70
CA SER A 322 16.76 4.05 -28.51
C SER A 322 16.45 5.54 -28.48
N VAL A 323 17.07 6.28 -27.57
CA VAL A 323 16.97 7.75 -27.55
C VAL A 323 18.21 8.38 -28.18
N PRO A 324 18.08 9.55 -28.81
CA PRO A 324 19.24 10.30 -29.28
C PRO A 324 20.11 10.70 -28.09
N TYR A 325 21.42 10.64 -28.28
CA TYR A 325 22.39 11.07 -27.29
C TYR A 325 22.29 12.57 -27.02
N VAL A 326 22.73 12.98 -25.84
CA VAL A 326 22.90 14.38 -25.48
C VAL A 326 24.37 14.77 -25.59
N GLU A 327 24.69 16.01 -25.97
CA GLU A 327 26.09 16.39 -26.27
C GLU A 327 27.06 16.15 -25.10
N PHE A 328 26.56 16.22 -23.87
CA PHE A 328 27.32 15.96 -22.64
C PHE A 328 27.59 14.46 -22.37
N GLU A 329 27.02 13.54 -23.14
CA GLU A 329 27.29 12.09 -23.03
C GLU A 329 28.48 11.63 -23.88
N LYS A 330 29.13 12.56 -24.60
CA LYS A 330 30.37 12.27 -25.30
C LYS A 330 31.49 12.10 -24.28
N ASP A 331 32.10 10.92 -24.24
CA ASP A 331 33.28 10.71 -23.42
C ASP A 331 34.50 11.47 -23.98
N ALA A 332 35.62 11.42 -23.25
CA ALA A 332 36.88 12.07 -23.65
C ALA A 332 37.40 11.58 -25.03
N PHE A 333 36.89 10.46 -25.54
CA PHE A 333 37.24 9.86 -26.83
C PHE A 333 36.17 10.09 -27.90
N GLN A 334 35.20 10.98 -27.66
CA GLN A 334 34.05 11.24 -28.56
C GLN A 334 33.16 10.02 -28.81
N LYS A 335 33.24 8.98 -27.96
CA LYS A 335 32.33 7.84 -28.05
C LYS A 335 30.98 8.27 -27.48
N VAL A 336 29.93 7.89 -28.20
CA VAL A 336 28.54 8.17 -27.84
C VAL A 336 27.90 6.91 -27.29
N THR A 337 27.37 6.97 -26.08
CA THR A 337 26.49 5.93 -25.54
C THR A 337 25.06 6.15 -26.01
N HIS A 338 24.53 5.19 -26.76
CA HIS A 338 23.11 5.17 -27.09
C HIS A 338 22.35 4.45 -25.99
N HIS A 339 21.48 5.18 -25.29
CA HIS A 339 20.63 4.60 -24.27
C HIS A 339 19.35 4.04 -24.88
N ARG A 340 18.98 2.83 -24.47
CA ARG A 340 17.70 2.21 -24.79
C ARG A 340 16.78 2.36 -23.59
N VAL A 341 15.64 3.00 -23.74
CA VAL A 341 14.70 3.30 -22.64
C VAL A 341 13.33 2.72 -22.96
N VAL A 342 12.46 2.65 -21.95
CA VAL A 342 11.08 2.18 -22.14
C VAL A 342 10.32 3.13 -23.07
N GLU A 343 9.67 2.56 -24.09
CA GLU A 343 8.82 3.30 -25.02
C GLU A 343 7.47 3.58 -24.37
N PHE A 344 7.29 4.78 -23.81
CA PHE A 344 6.03 5.19 -23.21
C PHE A 344 5.83 6.72 -23.31
N VAL A 345 4.64 7.16 -23.71
CA VAL A 345 4.33 8.59 -23.86
C VAL A 345 3.22 8.95 -22.88
N VAL A 346 3.56 9.74 -21.87
CA VAL A 346 2.67 10.05 -20.73
C VAL A 346 1.36 10.68 -21.21
N GLU A 347 1.41 11.68 -22.10
CA GLU A 347 0.17 12.36 -22.53
C GLU A 347 -0.73 11.55 -23.47
N ARG A 348 -0.30 10.35 -23.88
CA ARG A 348 -1.07 9.47 -24.81
C ARG A 348 -1.45 8.12 -24.20
N SER A 349 -0.84 7.76 -23.08
CA SER A 349 -0.96 6.43 -22.49
C SER A 349 -1.95 6.42 -21.33
N SER A 350 -2.34 5.20 -20.92
CA SER A 350 -3.18 4.98 -19.75
C SER A 350 -2.31 4.91 -18.49
N ILE A 351 -2.65 5.66 -17.43
CA ILE A 351 -1.86 5.73 -16.20
C ILE A 351 -2.77 5.68 -14.96
N SER A 352 -2.36 4.94 -13.93
CA SER A 352 -3.02 4.85 -12.63
C SER A 352 -2.20 5.53 -11.52
N PHE A 353 -2.84 5.82 -10.38
CA PHE A 353 -2.15 6.16 -9.11
C PHE A 353 -2.00 4.95 -8.17
N HIS A 354 -2.49 3.78 -8.56
CA HIS A 354 -2.68 2.63 -7.67
C HIS A 354 -1.67 1.52 -7.97
N HIS A 355 -0.45 1.61 -7.43
CA HIS A 355 0.63 0.63 -7.66
C HIS A 355 0.99 -0.20 -6.42
N ALA A 356 0.02 -0.91 -5.84
CA ALA A 356 0.20 -1.65 -4.59
C ALA A 356 1.40 -2.62 -4.60
N LEU A 357 1.69 -3.31 -5.71
CA LEU A 357 2.87 -4.17 -5.84
C LEU A 357 4.19 -3.40 -5.74
N HIS A 358 4.25 -2.23 -6.39
CA HIS A 358 5.42 -1.36 -6.34
C HIS A 358 5.59 -0.81 -4.91
N TYR A 359 4.50 -0.45 -4.25
CA TYR A 359 4.53 0.01 -2.87
C TYR A 359 4.97 -1.09 -1.90
N THR A 360 4.49 -2.34 -2.05
CA THR A 360 4.99 -3.49 -1.28
C THR A 360 6.50 -3.68 -1.48
N LEU A 361 6.96 -3.66 -2.73
CA LEU A 361 8.40 -3.76 -3.03
C LEU A 361 9.19 -2.61 -2.38
N SER A 362 8.67 -1.37 -2.44
CA SER A 362 9.33 -0.21 -1.84
C SER A 362 9.52 -0.35 -0.33
N TRP A 363 8.52 -0.90 0.37
CA TRP A 363 8.60 -1.10 1.82
C TRP A 363 9.58 -2.23 2.17
N LEU A 364 9.65 -3.30 1.38
CA LEU A 364 10.66 -4.35 1.57
C LEU A 364 12.07 -3.83 1.28
N LEU A 365 12.26 -3.04 0.22
CA LEU A 365 13.55 -2.40 -0.05
C LEU A 365 13.97 -1.45 1.08
N GLU A 366 13.03 -0.74 1.69
CA GLU A 366 13.30 0.10 2.88
C GLU A 366 13.64 -0.75 4.11
N SER A 367 13.00 -1.91 4.30
CA SER A 367 13.36 -2.85 5.36
C SER A 367 14.77 -3.43 5.15
N GLY A 368 15.21 -3.59 3.89
CA GLY A 368 16.57 -4.01 3.53
C GLY A 368 17.53 -2.86 3.21
N ARG A 369 17.31 -1.64 3.73
CA ARG A 369 18.11 -0.45 3.36
C ARG A 369 19.55 -0.49 3.85
N ASP A 370 19.84 -1.26 4.89
CA ASP A 370 21.19 -1.46 5.42
C ASP A 370 22.02 -2.42 4.54
N MET A 371 21.37 -3.10 3.59
CA MET A 371 22.02 -3.99 2.64
C MET A 371 23.02 -3.23 1.76
N PRO A 372 24.25 -3.75 1.55
CA PRO A 372 25.19 -3.19 0.59
C PRO A 372 24.57 -3.05 -0.80
N HIS A 373 24.83 -1.93 -1.47
CA HIS A 373 24.23 -1.62 -2.78
C HIS A 373 24.50 -2.70 -3.85
N ASP A 374 25.70 -3.28 -3.88
CA ASP A 374 26.04 -4.38 -4.81
C ASP A 374 25.17 -5.61 -4.56
N LYS A 375 24.92 -5.95 -3.29
CA LYS A 375 24.07 -7.08 -2.92
C LYS A 375 22.62 -6.84 -3.32
N MET A 376 22.09 -5.63 -3.11
CA MET A 376 20.74 -5.26 -3.55
C MET A 376 20.59 -5.38 -5.06
N ARG A 377 21.59 -4.88 -5.79
CA ARG A 377 21.67 -5.03 -7.25
C ARG A 377 21.69 -6.48 -7.68
N ASP A 378 22.49 -7.33 -7.02
CA ASP A 378 22.58 -8.76 -7.32
C ASP A 378 21.24 -9.49 -7.09
N VAL A 379 20.54 -9.19 -5.99
CA VAL A 379 19.22 -9.77 -5.69
C VAL A 379 18.21 -9.41 -6.77
N LEU A 380 18.11 -8.11 -7.12
CA LEU A 380 17.15 -7.65 -8.13
C LEU A 380 17.51 -8.13 -9.54
N ARG A 381 18.81 -8.11 -9.91
CA ARG A 381 19.27 -8.59 -11.22
C ARG A 381 19.12 -10.10 -11.35
N GLY A 382 19.44 -10.85 -10.30
CA GLY A 382 19.20 -12.30 -10.24
C GLY A 382 17.72 -12.64 -10.40
N THR A 383 16.84 -11.86 -9.76
CA THR A 383 15.39 -11.98 -9.94
C THR A 383 14.98 -11.71 -11.38
N ALA A 384 15.53 -10.68 -12.02
CA ALA A 384 15.27 -10.38 -13.42
C ALA A 384 15.75 -11.51 -14.36
N GLU A 385 16.87 -12.16 -14.08
CA GLU A 385 17.32 -13.37 -14.80
C GLU A 385 16.34 -14.54 -14.62
N MET A 386 15.78 -14.71 -13.42
CA MET A 386 14.74 -15.71 -13.17
C MET A 386 13.46 -15.40 -13.98
N VAL A 387 13.02 -14.14 -14.03
CA VAL A 387 11.87 -13.73 -14.86
C VAL A 387 12.16 -13.99 -16.34
N LYS A 388 13.34 -13.60 -16.83
CA LYS A 388 13.76 -13.82 -18.21
C LYS A 388 13.70 -15.30 -18.59
N SER A 389 14.34 -16.16 -17.79
CA SER A 389 14.42 -17.60 -18.05
C SER A 389 13.07 -18.31 -17.92
N GLN A 390 12.27 -17.98 -16.89
CA GLN A 390 11.03 -18.72 -16.59
C GLN A 390 9.80 -18.18 -17.31
N ARG A 391 9.76 -16.89 -17.66
CA ARG A 391 8.55 -16.22 -18.14
C ARG A 391 8.67 -15.65 -19.55
N LEU A 392 9.87 -15.34 -20.04
CA LEU A 392 10.01 -14.65 -21.33
C LEU A 392 10.30 -15.58 -22.51
N ALA A 393 10.78 -16.80 -22.28
CA ALA A 393 11.25 -17.73 -23.32
C ALA A 393 10.28 -17.98 -24.50
N ASN A 394 8.97 -17.79 -24.29
CA ASN A 394 7.94 -17.98 -25.33
C ASN A 394 7.10 -16.71 -25.55
N THR A 395 7.71 -15.54 -25.37
CA THR A 395 7.03 -14.24 -25.49
C THR A 395 7.69 -13.37 -26.55
N PRO A 396 6.96 -12.41 -27.16
CA PRO A 396 7.56 -11.44 -28.08
C PRO A 396 8.69 -10.61 -27.49
N ILE A 397 8.82 -10.57 -26.17
CA ILE A 397 9.81 -9.80 -25.42
C ILE A 397 10.94 -10.69 -24.86
N GLN A 398 11.15 -11.89 -25.41
CA GLN A 398 12.24 -12.80 -25.02
C GLN A 398 13.64 -12.20 -25.15
N SER A 399 13.80 -11.17 -25.98
CA SER A 399 15.09 -10.50 -26.22
C SER A 399 15.46 -9.51 -25.12
N LEU A 400 14.56 -9.22 -24.16
CA LEU A 400 14.87 -8.32 -23.06
C LEU A 400 15.96 -8.92 -22.16
N ASP A 401 16.93 -8.09 -21.84
CA ASP A 401 18.00 -8.33 -20.89
C ASP A 401 17.54 -7.99 -19.46
N PRO A 402 18.20 -8.52 -18.41
CA PRO A 402 17.81 -8.28 -17.03
C PRO A 402 17.71 -6.80 -16.67
N ASP A 403 18.61 -5.99 -17.23
CA ASP A 403 18.64 -4.54 -17.00
C ASP A 403 17.46 -3.83 -17.69
N ASP A 404 16.94 -4.38 -18.81
CA ASP A 404 15.66 -3.92 -19.39
C ASP A 404 14.49 -4.22 -18.43
N ILE A 405 14.46 -5.43 -17.86
CA ILE A 405 13.38 -5.85 -16.95
C ILE A 405 13.36 -4.97 -15.70
N LEU A 406 14.54 -4.66 -15.13
CA LEU A 406 14.68 -3.73 -14.02
C LEU A 406 14.18 -2.33 -14.40
N LEU A 407 14.62 -1.81 -15.55
CA LEU A 407 14.21 -0.49 -16.01
C LEU A 407 12.69 -0.42 -16.25
N ALA A 408 12.08 -1.48 -16.79
CA ALA A 408 10.63 -1.56 -16.97
C ALA A 408 9.85 -1.50 -15.65
N MET A 409 10.38 -2.09 -14.58
CA MET A 409 9.80 -2.04 -13.24
C MET A 409 9.86 -0.62 -12.66
N PHE A 410 11.04 0.01 -12.67
CA PHE A 410 11.24 1.37 -12.13
C PHE A 410 10.64 2.47 -13.01
N ASP A 411 10.16 2.15 -14.21
CA ASP A 411 9.53 3.13 -15.08
C ASP A 411 8.14 3.58 -14.60
N PHE A 412 7.43 2.76 -13.82
CA PHE A 412 6.09 3.11 -13.30
C PHE A 412 6.10 4.32 -12.35
N PRO A 413 6.92 4.35 -11.27
CA PRO A 413 7.01 5.56 -10.44
C PRO A 413 7.45 6.79 -11.26
N LEU A 414 8.32 6.61 -12.27
CA LEU A 414 8.76 7.69 -13.14
C LEU A 414 7.61 8.24 -14.02
N ARG A 415 6.74 7.36 -14.54
CA ARG A 415 5.52 7.76 -15.26
C ARG A 415 4.62 8.62 -14.40
N VAL A 416 4.42 8.25 -13.13
CA VAL A 416 3.57 9.01 -12.19
C VAL A 416 4.16 10.40 -11.93
N CYS A 417 5.46 10.50 -11.67
CA CYS A 417 6.10 11.81 -11.46
C CYS A 417 6.02 12.71 -12.69
N ALA A 418 6.27 12.18 -13.89
CA ALA A 418 6.12 12.92 -15.13
C ALA A 418 4.65 13.32 -15.39
N TRP A 419 3.70 12.44 -15.06
CA TRP A 419 2.27 12.72 -15.18
C TRP A 419 1.83 13.85 -14.24
N LEU A 420 2.27 13.84 -12.98
CA LEU A 420 2.02 14.93 -12.03
C LEU A 420 2.58 16.27 -12.53
N ALA A 421 3.77 16.27 -13.14
CA ALA A 421 4.33 17.46 -13.76
C ALA A 421 3.44 17.98 -14.91
N GLN A 422 2.98 17.10 -15.80
CA GLN A 422 2.05 17.47 -16.88
C GLN A 422 0.71 18.01 -16.34
N MET A 423 0.19 17.44 -15.25
CA MET A 423 -1.05 17.90 -14.62
C MET A 423 -0.87 19.29 -14.01
N LYS A 424 0.26 19.57 -13.36
CA LYS A 424 0.62 20.90 -12.84
C LYS A 424 0.76 21.93 -13.96
N ALA A 425 1.36 21.55 -15.09
CA ALA A 425 1.44 22.38 -16.31
C ALA A 425 0.09 22.54 -17.04
N GLY A 426 -1.02 22.08 -16.45
CA GLY A 426 -2.37 22.27 -16.98
C GLY A 426 -2.67 21.45 -18.24
N MET A 427 -1.87 20.43 -18.58
CA MET A 427 -2.09 19.65 -19.79
C MET A 427 -3.31 18.74 -19.72
N TRP A 428 -3.77 18.41 -18.52
CA TRP A 428 -4.84 17.45 -18.23
C TRP A 428 -6.14 18.10 -17.74
N VAL A 429 -6.29 19.42 -17.89
CA VAL A 429 -7.49 20.16 -17.42
C VAL A 429 -8.80 19.65 -18.02
N ARG A 430 -8.79 19.11 -19.25
CA ARG A 430 -9.98 18.57 -19.91
C ARG A 430 -10.52 17.28 -19.29
N ASN A 431 -9.71 16.59 -18.48
CA ASN A 431 -10.11 15.38 -17.77
C ASN A 431 -11.06 15.65 -16.59
N GLY A 432 -11.25 16.91 -16.21
CA GLY A 432 -12.23 17.30 -15.20
C GLY A 432 -11.71 17.33 -13.75
N LEU A 433 -12.63 17.51 -12.81
CA LEU A 433 -12.37 17.66 -11.38
C LEU A 433 -12.00 16.33 -10.72
N SER A 434 -12.57 15.21 -11.17
CA SER A 434 -12.25 13.86 -10.67
C SER A 434 -10.75 13.59 -10.67
N LEU A 435 -10.07 13.84 -11.80
CA LEU A 435 -8.64 13.62 -11.91
C LEU A 435 -7.85 14.60 -11.02
N ARG A 436 -8.30 15.85 -10.88
CA ARG A 436 -7.71 16.81 -9.94
C ARG A 436 -7.84 16.35 -8.49
N HIS A 437 -8.96 15.75 -8.11
CA HIS A 437 -9.17 15.17 -6.79
C HIS A 437 -8.28 13.95 -6.56
N GLN A 438 -8.13 13.05 -7.54
CA GLN A 438 -7.22 11.92 -7.45
C GLN A 438 -5.77 12.37 -7.21
N MET A 439 -5.29 13.37 -7.96
CA MET A 439 -3.97 13.97 -7.73
C MET A 439 -3.85 14.57 -6.31
N GLY A 440 -4.86 15.32 -5.88
CA GLY A 440 -4.89 15.90 -4.54
C GLY A 440 -4.83 14.84 -3.45
N GLN A 441 -5.59 13.74 -3.61
CA GLN A 441 -5.58 12.61 -2.69
C GLN A 441 -4.26 11.86 -2.71
N TYR A 442 -3.63 11.64 -3.86
CA TYR A 442 -2.34 10.95 -3.94
C TYR A 442 -1.20 11.76 -3.27
N ARG A 443 -1.32 13.10 -3.26
CA ARG A 443 -0.37 14.04 -2.63
C ARG A 443 -0.74 14.47 -1.20
N ALA A 444 -1.91 14.07 -0.70
CA ALA A 444 -2.41 14.51 0.60
C ALA A 444 -1.54 14.01 1.76
N VAL A 445 -1.50 14.76 2.87
CA VAL A 445 -0.71 14.42 4.07
C VAL A 445 -0.98 13.01 4.58
N THR A 446 -2.24 12.58 4.55
CA THR A 446 -2.71 11.29 5.09
C THR A 446 -2.34 10.08 4.24
N THR A 447 -1.88 10.27 3.00
CA THR A 447 -1.69 9.20 2.00
C THR A 447 -0.34 9.26 1.29
N ARG A 448 0.29 10.44 1.21
CA ARG A 448 1.54 10.66 0.46
C ARG A 448 2.69 9.76 0.90
N GLU A 449 2.76 9.40 2.18
CA GLU A 449 3.80 8.50 2.70
C GLU A 449 3.72 7.09 2.12
N MET A 450 2.50 6.62 1.89
CA MET A 450 2.22 5.28 1.39
C MET A 450 2.07 5.24 -0.14
N ALA A 451 2.27 6.38 -0.81
CA ALA A 451 2.12 6.52 -2.26
C ALA A 451 3.28 7.36 -2.83
N TYR A 452 3.14 8.68 -2.91
CA TYR A 452 4.14 9.55 -3.52
C TYR A 452 5.58 9.36 -3.00
N TYR A 453 5.78 9.28 -1.68
CA TYR A 453 7.12 9.05 -1.14
C TYR A 453 7.67 7.65 -1.43
N ARG A 454 6.80 6.67 -1.68
CA ARG A 454 7.22 5.34 -2.15
C ARG A 454 7.72 5.38 -3.58
N ASP A 455 7.08 6.18 -4.43
CA ASP A 455 7.56 6.40 -5.79
C ASP A 455 8.91 7.12 -5.78
N ILE A 456 9.09 8.16 -4.95
CA ILE A 456 10.39 8.82 -4.74
C ILE A 456 11.46 7.82 -4.30
N PHE A 457 11.17 6.99 -3.29
CA PHE A 457 12.11 5.98 -2.82
C PHE A 457 12.48 4.95 -3.88
N LEU A 458 11.52 4.48 -4.68
CA LEU A 458 11.80 3.56 -5.79
C LEU A 458 12.66 4.20 -6.89
N LEU A 459 12.46 5.48 -7.18
CA LEU A 459 13.32 6.22 -8.13
C LEU A 459 14.74 6.36 -7.58
N GLN A 460 14.90 6.61 -6.27
CA GLN A 460 16.21 6.60 -5.62
C GLN A 460 16.86 5.21 -5.69
N THR A 461 16.10 4.13 -5.43
CA THR A 461 16.59 2.76 -5.62
C THR A 461 17.03 2.52 -7.06
N ALA A 462 16.26 3.00 -8.05
CA ALA A 462 16.61 2.85 -9.46
C ALA A 462 17.96 3.47 -9.81
N PHE A 463 18.32 4.62 -9.24
CA PHE A 463 19.63 5.23 -9.38
C PHE A 463 20.77 4.39 -8.80
N VAL A 464 20.48 3.53 -7.81
CA VAL A 464 21.46 2.65 -7.18
C VAL A 464 21.64 1.35 -7.97
N VAL A 465 20.56 0.79 -8.51
CA VAL A 465 20.56 -0.58 -9.07
C VAL A 465 20.59 -0.64 -10.60
N CYS A 466 20.17 0.42 -11.29
CA CYS A 466 20.26 0.56 -12.74
C CYS A 466 21.50 1.37 -13.13
N ASP A 467 21.86 1.34 -14.42
CA ASP A 467 22.84 2.29 -14.97
C ASP A 467 22.31 3.74 -14.82
N PRO A 468 22.99 4.61 -14.05
CA PRO A 468 22.48 5.95 -13.73
C PRO A 468 22.29 6.83 -14.98
N SER A 469 23.18 6.72 -15.97
CA SER A 469 23.08 7.47 -17.22
C SER A 469 21.85 7.05 -18.03
N ARG A 470 21.61 5.74 -18.17
CA ARG A 470 20.41 5.19 -18.81
C ARG A 470 19.13 5.59 -18.06
N PHE A 471 19.18 5.65 -16.74
CA PHE A 471 18.03 6.07 -15.94
C PHE A 471 17.74 7.56 -16.10
N LEU A 472 18.75 8.43 -16.10
CA LEU A 472 18.61 9.85 -16.43
C LEU A 472 18.04 10.06 -17.83
N ALA A 473 18.53 9.31 -18.82
CA ALA A 473 17.97 9.33 -20.17
C ALA A 473 16.48 8.93 -20.19
N SER A 474 16.09 7.98 -19.34
CA SER A 474 14.68 7.58 -19.17
C SER A 474 13.84 8.70 -18.55
N MET A 475 14.37 9.43 -17.56
CA MET A 475 13.70 10.60 -16.97
C MET A 475 13.48 11.70 -18.02
N VAL A 476 14.52 12.05 -18.78
CA VAL A 476 14.46 13.05 -19.85
C VAL A 476 13.43 12.67 -20.93
N ASP A 477 13.38 11.38 -21.31
CA ASP A 477 12.39 10.88 -22.27
C ASP A 477 10.97 10.95 -21.72
N ARG A 478 10.75 10.50 -20.47
CA ARG A 478 9.42 10.43 -19.85
C ARG A 478 8.81 11.80 -19.61
N PHE A 479 9.62 12.80 -19.26
CA PHE A 479 9.19 14.20 -19.14
C PHE A 479 9.06 14.89 -20.50
N GLY A 480 9.55 14.29 -21.59
CA GLY A 480 9.40 14.84 -22.93
C GLY A 480 10.21 16.11 -23.17
N VAL A 481 11.38 16.24 -22.52
CA VAL A 481 12.27 17.42 -22.64
C VAL A 481 13.56 17.13 -23.41
N GLY A 482 13.69 15.95 -24.02
CA GLY A 482 14.92 15.52 -24.69
C GLY A 482 15.41 16.44 -25.83
N ASP A 483 14.52 17.07 -26.59
CA ASP A 483 14.93 18.02 -27.64
C ASP A 483 15.59 19.27 -27.06
N TRP A 484 15.03 19.81 -25.97
CA TRP A 484 15.57 20.97 -25.26
C TRP A 484 16.92 20.64 -24.61
N MET A 485 17.07 19.44 -24.03
CA MET A 485 18.36 18.99 -23.48
C MET A 485 19.47 18.91 -24.54
N ARG A 486 19.12 18.78 -25.82
CA ARG A 486 20.03 18.81 -26.97
C ARG A 486 20.20 20.20 -27.61
N GLY A 487 19.65 21.26 -27.00
CA GLY A 487 19.66 22.61 -27.57
C GLY A 487 18.62 22.85 -28.68
N GLY A 488 17.74 21.88 -28.92
CA GLY A 488 16.61 21.98 -29.83
C GLY A 488 15.39 22.59 -29.13
N TYR A 489 15.34 23.91 -29.00
CA TYR A 489 14.25 24.66 -28.35
C TYR A 489 13.00 24.79 -29.22
N VAL A 490 12.60 23.71 -29.89
CA VAL A 490 11.41 23.68 -30.74
C VAL A 490 10.20 23.30 -29.89
N THR A 491 9.14 24.09 -29.99
CA THR A 491 7.86 23.80 -29.33
C THR A 491 7.25 22.53 -29.92
N ARG A 492 6.81 21.59 -29.08
CA ARG A 492 6.11 20.40 -29.58
C ARG A 492 4.73 20.78 -30.13
N PRO A 493 4.27 20.16 -31.23
CA PRO A 493 2.93 20.38 -31.74
C PRO A 493 1.87 20.15 -30.65
N GLY A 494 1.04 21.17 -30.38
CA GLY A 494 -0.01 21.12 -29.36
C GLY A 494 0.44 21.49 -27.93
N TYR A 495 1.68 21.95 -27.75
CA TYR A 495 2.18 22.51 -26.50
C TYR A 495 2.33 24.02 -26.61
N GLU A 496 2.03 24.73 -25.53
CA GLU A 496 2.41 26.13 -25.35
C GLU A 496 3.82 26.17 -24.73
N ASP A 497 4.66 27.14 -25.12
CA ASP A 497 6.05 27.24 -24.64
C ASP A 497 6.14 27.27 -23.11
N ALA A 498 5.21 27.99 -22.44
CA ALA A 498 5.15 28.06 -20.98
C ALA A 498 5.02 26.67 -20.32
N LYS A 499 4.24 25.76 -20.93
CA LYS A 499 4.03 24.41 -20.40
C LYS A 499 5.29 23.56 -20.49
N HIS A 500 6.11 23.77 -21.53
CA HIS A 500 7.41 23.10 -21.64
C HIS A 500 8.37 23.54 -20.54
N VAL A 501 8.40 24.84 -20.23
CA VAL A 501 9.21 25.39 -19.12
C VAL A 501 8.73 24.82 -17.79
N ASP A 502 7.42 24.79 -17.53
CA ASP A 502 6.85 24.23 -16.29
C ASP A 502 7.21 22.75 -16.09
N ILE A 503 7.19 21.94 -17.16
CA ILE A 503 7.57 20.52 -17.10
C ILE A 503 9.06 20.36 -16.83
N LEU A 504 9.91 21.20 -17.44
CA LEU A 504 11.36 21.18 -17.18
C LEU A 504 11.67 21.59 -15.74
N GLU A 505 11.01 22.63 -15.23
CA GLU A 505 11.12 23.04 -13.82
C GLU A 505 10.77 21.87 -12.88
N GLU A 506 9.69 21.15 -13.16
CA GLU A 506 9.28 20.00 -12.35
C GLU A 506 10.22 18.79 -12.49
N LEU A 507 10.89 18.59 -13.64
CA LEU A 507 11.95 17.59 -13.77
C LEU A 507 13.15 17.94 -12.88
N ILE A 508 13.62 19.19 -12.93
CA ILE A 508 14.75 19.66 -12.11
C ILE A 508 14.38 19.56 -10.62
N HIS A 509 13.17 19.97 -10.26
CA HIS A 509 12.68 19.84 -8.89
C HIS A 509 12.64 18.38 -8.42
N LEU A 510 12.19 17.45 -9.27
CA LEU A 510 12.25 16.02 -8.95
C LEU A 510 13.69 15.57 -8.72
N MET A 511 14.64 15.98 -9.56
CA MET A 511 16.06 15.65 -9.36
C MET A 511 16.61 16.18 -8.04
N ILE A 512 16.23 17.41 -7.64
CA ILE A 512 16.60 17.95 -6.32
C ILE A 512 16.03 17.05 -5.22
N VAL A 513 14.73 16.74 -5.25
CA VAL A 513 14.08 15.87 -4.27
C VAL A 513 14.76 14.51 -4.16
N LEU A 514 15.13 13.88 -5.29
CA LEU A 514 15.79 12.58 -5.29
C LEU A 514 17.17 12.58 -4.61
N VAL A 515 17.85 13.73 -4.59
CA VAL A 515 19.17 13.88 -3.97
C VAL A 515 19.06 14.38 -2.52
N THR A 516 18.08 15.23 -2.21
CA THR A 516 17.96 15.90 -0.89
C THR A 516 17.09 15.13 0.10
N ASP A 517 16.04 14.44 -0.35
CA ASP A 517 15.16 13.71 0.57
C ASP A 517 15.81 12.40 1.03
N ARG A 518 16.23 12.36 2.30
CA ARG A 518 16.86 11.19 2.93
C ARG A 518 15.96 10.51 3.95
N THR A 519 14.67 10.87 4.01
CA THR A 519 13.76 10.43 5.09
C THR A 519 13.65 8.91 5.18
N SER A 520 13.74 8.20 4.04
CA SER A 520 13.62 6.73 3.99
C SER A 520 14.96 5.99 4.13
N LEU A 521 16.07 6.72 4.34
CA LEU A 521 17.44 6.18 4.35
C LEU A 521 18.11 6.23 5.73
N SER A 522 17.41 6.68 6.78
CA SER A 522 17.95 6.73 8.15
C SER A 522 18.09 5.32 8.76
N SER A 523 19.25 4.99 9.34
CA SER A 523 19.58 3.66 9.88
C SER A 523 18.76 3.26 11.11
N VAL A 524 18.70 1.95 11.40
CA VAL A 524 17.91 1.36 12.51
C VAL A 524 18.48 1.68 13.89
N ASP A 525 19.80 1.82 14.03
CA ASP A 525 20.48 2.01 15.32
C ASP A 525 20.12 3.31 16.07
N ASP A 526 19.44 4.24 15.39
CA ASP A 526 19.00 5.54 15.90
C ASP A 526 17.49 5.75 15.72
N GLU A 527 16.65 4.70 15.64
CA GLU A 527 15.22 4.85 15.26
C GLU A 527 14.46 5.91 16.08
N ASP A 528 14.62 5.95 17.39
CA ASP A 528 13.96 6.97 18.24
C ASP A 528 14.48 8.39 17.93
N ASN A 529 15.79 8.55 17.76
CA ASN A 529 16.41 9.83 17.46
C ASN A 529 16.11 10.31 16.03
N ALA A 530 16.10 9.39 15.06
CA ALA A 530 15.72 9.62 13.68
C ALA A 530 14.23 9.95 13.56
N GLN A 531 13.37 9.31 14.35
CA GLN A 531 11.95 9.62 14.43
C GLN A 531 11.74 11.02 15.03
N ASN A 532 12.43 11.36 16.11
CA ASN A 532 12.38 12.70 16.72
C ASN A 532 12.89 13.78 15.75
N SER A 533 13.99 13.53 15.05
CA SER A 533 14.56 14.43 14.03
C SER A 533 13.61 14.64 12.85
N THR A 534 13.00 13.55 12.36
CA THR A 534 11.98 13.61 11.29
C THR A 534 10.76 14.41 11.76
N MET A 535 10.33 14.20 13.00
CA MET A 535 9.23 14.93 13.62
C MET A 535 9.53 16.41 13.77
N ALA A 536 10.72 16.77 14.24
CA ALA A 536 11.16 18.14 14.36
C ALA A 536 11.16 18.86 13.01
N ARG A 537 11.66 18.18 11.96
CA ARG A 537 11.63 18.68 10.59
C ARG A 537 10.20 18.88 10.07
N ASP A 538 9.31 17.93 10.31
CA ASP A 538 7.91 18.03 9.87
C ASP A 538 7.15 19.15 10.60
N ILE A 539 7.41 19.35 11.91
CA ILE A 539 6.90 20.48 12.69
C ILE A 539 7.44 21.80 12.12
N ALA A 540 8.74 21.87 11.82
CA ALA A 540 9.37 23.04 11.23
C ALA A 540 8.72 23.42 9.88
N HIS A 541 8.53 22.45 8.99
CA HIS A 541 7.82 22.67 7.72
C HIS A 541 6.35 23.06 7.89
N ALA A 542 5.67 22.58 8.94
CA ALA A 542 4.28 22.96 9.21
C ALA A 542 4.16 24.40 9.72
N LEU A 543 5.10 24.84 10.56
CA LEU A 543 5.09 26.12 11.27
C LEU A 543 5.88 27.25 10.57
N CYS A 544 6.73 26.95 9.58
CA CYS A 544 7.61 27.95 8.98
C CYS A 544 6.86 29.10 8.29
N PHE A 545 5.66 28.86 7.78
CA PHE A 545 4.86 29.86 7.07
C PHE A 545 4.06 30.76 8.03
N LYS A 546 3.53 30.19 9.13
CA LYS A 546 2.74 30.92 10.12
C LYS A 546 2.57 30.11 11.40
N PRO A 547 2.30 30.78 12.54
CA PRO A 547 1.87 30.09 13.76
C PRO A 547 0.56 29.31 13.55
N LEU A 548 0.45 28.15 14.18
CA LEU A 548 -0.72 27.26 14.07
C LEU A 548 -1.28 26.88 15.43
N SER A 549 -2.60 26.66 15.51
CA SER A 549 -3.20 25.99 16.67
C SER A 549 -2.77 24.53 16.75
N PHE A 550 -2.90 23.89 17.92
CA PHE A 550 -2.63 22.45 18.06
C PHE A 550 -3.44 21.61 17.06
N THR A 551 -4.72 21.97 16.86
CA THR A 551 -5.63 21.28 15.94
C THR A 551 -5.17 21.42 14.49
N ASP A 552 -4.83 22.64 14.06
CA ASP A 552 -4.37 22.88 12.68
C ASP A 552 -3.01 22.25 12.40
N LEU A 553 -2.10 22.26 13.40
CA LEU A 553 -0.83 21.56 13.31
C LEU A 553 -1.07 20.06 13.15
N SER A 554 -1.90 19.46 13.99
CA SER A 554 -2.22 18.02 13.93
C SER A 554 -2.78 17.59 12.57
N LEU A 555 -3.57 18.45 11.90
CA LEU A 555 -4.10 18.18 10.56
C LEU A 555 -3.04 18.22 9.44
N ARG A 556 -1.90 18.88 9.67
CA ARG A 556 -0.77 18.96 8.72
C ARG A 556 0.27 17.86 8.93
N MET A 557 0.10 17.09 9.99
CA MET A 557 1.01 16.04 10.43
C MET A 557 0.47 14.67 10.00
N ASN A 558 1.36 13.71 9.74
CA ASN A 558 1.00 12.33 9.40
C ASN A 558 0.30 11.59 10.59
N GLU A 559 -0.25 10.39 10.33
CA GLU A 559 -0.90 9.58 11.38
C GLU A 559 0.08 9.09 12.46
N ARG A 560 1.38 8.96 12.16
CA ARG A 560 2.40 8.48 13.12
C ARG A 560 2.55 9.42 14.32
N PHE A 561 2.27 10.71 14.14
CA PHE A 561 2.38 11.70 15.22
C PHE A 561 1.30 11.55 16.28
N GLY A 562 0.10 11.10 15.92
CA GLY A 562 -0.98 10.86 16.89
C GLY A 562 -0.72 9.64 17.78
N GLU A 563 0.17 8.74 17.35
CA GLU A 563 0.54 7.51 18.06
C GLU A 563 1.85 7.65 18.87
N SER A 564 2.64 8.70 18.61
CA SER A 564 3.93 8.91 19.29
C SER A 564 3.75 9.52 20.69
N SER A 565 4.39 8.91 21.69
CA SER A 565 4.49 9.46 23.04
C SER A 565 5.29 10.76 23.10
N ASN A 566 6.22 10.96 22.17
CA ASN A 566 7.23 12.04 22.24
C ASN A 566 6.79 13.32 21.53
N PHE A 567 5.61 13.33 20.90
CA PHE A 567 5.16 14.48 20.09
C PHE A 567 5.15 15.80 20.86
N GLN A 568 4.67 15.77 22.11
CA GLN A 568 4.62 16.96 22.96
C GLN A 568 6.02 17.48 23.32
N GLU A 569 6.98 16.57 23.53
CA GLU A 569 8.36 16.91 23.88
C GLU A 569 9.07 17.57 22.69
N VAL A 570 8.98 16.97 21.50
CA VAL A 570 9.56 17.52 20.27
C VAL A 570 8.88 18.84 19.89
N LEU A 571 7.56 18.97 20.08
CA LEU A 571 6.86 20.22 19.83
C LEU A 571 7.33 21.35 20.76
N ALA A 572 7.52 21.07 22.05
CA ALA A 572 8.05 22.04 23.01
C ALA A 572 9.52 22.39 22.74
N GLU A 573 10.29 21.47 22.18
CA GLU A 573 11.67 21.68 21.75
C GLU A 573 11.73 22.63 20.53
N VAL A 574 10.91 22.40 19.51
CA VAL A 574 11.00 23.07 18.20
C VAL A 574 10.17 24.36 18.14
N ALA A 575 9.11 24.48 18.94
CA ALA A 575 8.17 25.59 18.87
C ALA A 575 7.97 26.30 20.22
N THR A 576 7.59 27.57 20.17
CA THR A 576 7.17 28.37 21.31
C THR A 576 5.66 28.47 21.34
N PHE A 577 5.04 28.11 22.47
CA PHE A 577 3.60 28.28 22.66
C PHE A 577 3.27 29.74 23.02
N ARG A 578 2.37 30.33 22.24
CA ARG A 578 1.78 31.65 22.46
C ARG A 578 0.36 31.46 23.01
N PRO A 579 0.07 31.90 24.25
CA PRO A 579 -1.27 31.79 24.81
C PRO A 579 -2.27 32.68 24.07
N PRO A 580 -3.58 32.38 24.13
CA PRO A 580 -4.60 33.24 23.56
C PRO A 580 -4.66 34.58 24.30
N GLU A 581 -4.69 35.69 23.56
CA GLU A 581 -4.72 37.05 24.13
C GLU A 581 -6.17 37.54 24.35
N GLY A 582 -7.12 37.09 23.53
CA GLY A 582 -8.54 37.38 23.63
C GLY A 582 -9.41 36.19 24.05
N MET A 583 -10.64 36.49 24.48
CA MET A 583 -11.61 35.49 24.96
C MET A 583 -12.10 34.51 23.87
N ASN A 584 -11.89 34.87 22.60
CA ASN A 584 -12.22 34.03 21.43
C ASN A 584 -10.96 33.49 20.71
N ASP A 585 -9.77 33.78 21.23
CA ASP A 585 -8.53 33.35 20.60
C ASP A 585 -8.15 31.94 21.06
N THR A 586 -7.42 31.22 20.20
CA THR A 586 -6.83 29.92 20.53
C THR A 586 -5.33 30.07 20.65
N GLY A 587 -4.70 29.37 21.60
CA GLY A 587 -3.25 29.32 21.70
C GLY A 587 -2.61 28.78 20.42
N THR A 588 -1.46 29.33 20.04
CA THR A 588 -0.74 28.98 18.81
C THR A 588 0.70 28.57 19.10
N PHE A 589 1.27 27.75 18.22
CA PHE A 589 2.68 27.38 18.23
C PHE A 589 3.40 28.13 17.12
N GLU A 590 4.54 28.72 17.44
CA GLU A 590 5.41 29.41 16.49
C GLU A 590 6.78 28.72 16.46
N LEU A 591 7.34 28.55 15.26
CA LEU A 591 8.66 27.95 15.08
C LEU A 591 9.76 28.78 15.76
N LYS A 592 10.62 28.14 16.55
CA LYS A 592 11.79 28.81 17.12
C LYS A 592 12.80 29.16 16.01
N PRO A 593 13.45 30.34 16.04
CA PRO A 593 14.33 30.79 14.96
C PRO A 593 15.49 29.85 14.62
N ASP A 594 16.00 29.10 15.59
CA ASP A 594 17.12 28.17 15.39
C ASP A 594 16.72 26.97 14.52
N TYR A 595 15.44 26.57 14.57
CA TYR A 595 14.91 25.42 13.82
C TYR A 595 14.49 25.78 12.38
N LEU A 596 14.64 27.04 11.96
CA LEU A 596 14.48 27.42 10.55
C LEU A 596 15.51 26.73 9.64
N GLU A 597 16.63 26.27 10.20
CA GLU A 597 17.64 25.49 9.46
C GLU A 597 17.13 24.12 9.01
N LEU A 598 16.07 23.59 9.63
CA LEU A 598 15.42 22.35 9.24
C LEU A 598 14.50 22.51 8.03
N VAL A 599 14.19 23.75 7.63
CA VAL A 599 13.28 24.03 6.52
C VAL A 599 14.04 23.90 5.19
N ASP A 600 13.78 22.82 4.47
CA ASP A 600 14.16 22.66 3.06
C ASP A 600 13.16 23.39 2.13
N PRO A 601 13.57 24.45 1.39
CA PRO A 601 12.70 25.12 0.42
C PRO A 601 12.20 24.22 -0.71
N TYR A 602 12.94 23.14 -1.02
CA TYR A 602 12.61 22.17 -2.05
C TYR A 602 11.94 20.91 -1.51
N CYS A 603 11.35 21.01 -0.31
CA CYS A 603 10.61 19.92 0.29
C CYS A 603 9.55 19.35 -0.66
N ALA A 604 9.56 18.04 -0.82
CA ALA A 604 8.84 17.36 -1.91
C ALA A 604 7.32 17.59 -1.91
N HIS A 605 6.72 18.00 -0.79
CA HIS A 605 5.29 18.23 -0.67
C HIS A 605 4.84 19.69 -0.85
N TYR A 606 5.77 20.64 -1.01
CA TYR A 606 5.43 22.04 -1.24
C TYR A 606 4.81 22.26 -2.63
N THR A 607 3.85 23.19 -2.68
CA THR A 607 3.41 23.81 -3.93
C THR A 607 4.44 24.82 -4.43
N LYS A 608 4.39 25.21 -5.71
CA LYS A 608 5.30 26.22 -6.27
C LYS A 608 5.35 27.49 -5.41
N ASN A 609 4.17 28.01 -5.05
CA ASN A 609 4.07 29.20 -4.19
C ASN A 609 4.69 28.99 -2.80
N GLN A 610 4.52 27.80 -2.20
CA GLN A 610 5.14 27.48 -0.92
C GLN A 610 6.66 27.34 -1.02
N ARG A 611 7.19 26.85 -2.15
CA ARG A 611 8.64 26.83 -2.40
C ARG A 611 9.19 28.25 -2.46
N ASP A 612 8.57 29.12 -3.24
CA ASP A 612 8.96 30.53 -3.37
C ASP A 612 8.91 31.25 -2.01
N GLU A 613 7.86 31.00 -1.22
CA GLU A 613 7.72 31.55 0.13
C GLU A 613 8.79 30.99 1.10
N ALA A 614 9.04 29.68 1.09
CA ALA A 614 10.05 29.05 1.92
C ALA A 614 11.48 29.49 1.57
N GLU A 615 11.79 29.67 0.27
CA GLU A 615 13.08 30.18 -0.18
C GLU A 615 13.31 31.62 0.31
N ASN A 616 12.30 32.48 0.19
CA ASN A 616 12.36 33.85 0.70
C ASN A 616 12.53 33.89 2.23
N LEU A 617 11.81 33.03 2.96
CA LEU A 617 11.95 32.90 4.42
C LEU A 617 13.38 32.48 4.80
N TYR A 618 13.93 31.49 4.09
CA TYR A 618 15.28 31.00 4.33
C TYR A 618 16.34 32.07 4.03
N LYS A 619 16.22 32.80 2.91
CA LYS A 619 17.11 33.92 2.56
C LYS A 619 17.09 35.03 3.61
N GLN A 620 15.91 35.42 4.10
CA GLN A 620 15.77 36.43 5.15
C GLN A 620 16.39 35.97 6.47
N TRP A 621 16.22 34.70 6.83
CA TRP A 621 16.84 34.13 8.03
C TRP A 621 18.37 34.09 7.91
N MET A 622 18.90 33.60 6.78
CA MET A 622 20.35 33.58 6.53
C MET A 622 20.96 34.98 6.47
N ALA A 623 20.23 35.98 5.94
CA ALA A 623 20.64 37.38 5.95
C ALA A 623 20.84 37.89 7.37
N LYS A 624 19.87 37.62 8.26
CA LYS A 624 19.97 37.97 9.69
C LYS A 624 21.11 37.22 10.38
N LYS A 625 21.28 35.92 10.11
CA LYS A 625 22.32 35.08 10.73
C LYS A 625 23.73 35.47 10.30
N THR A 626 23.92 35.87 9.04
CA THR A 626 25.24 36.17 8.45
C THR A 626 25.56 37.67 8.37
N GLY A 627 24.59 38.55 8.62
CA GLY A 627 24.72 39.99 8.45
C GLY A 627 24.84 40.46 7.00
N LYS A 628 24.58 39.57 6.02
CA LYS A 628 24.59 39.87 4.58
C LYS A 628 23.21 40.30 4.10
N ASP A 629 23.15 40.99 2.97
CA ASP A 629 21.88 41.36 2.33
C ASP A 629 21.18 40.12 1.76
N ALA A 630 19.86 40.04 1.90
CA ALA A 630 19.08 38.89 1.44
C ALA A 630 19.13 38.67 -0.08
N SER A 631 19.42 39.71 -0.88
CA SER A 631 19.61 39.58 -2.32
C SER A 631 20.96 38.96 -2.72
N SER A 632 21.91 38.90 -1.77
CA SER A 632 23.24 38.32 -1.97
C SER A 632 23.36 36.87 -1.51
N ILE A 633 22.24 36.30 -1.04
CA ILE A 633 22.06 34.91 -0.57
C ILE A 633 21.17 34.20 -1.58
#